data_AF-A0ABD6E1J4-F1
#
_entry.id   AF-A0ABD6E1J4-F1
#
_cell.length_a   1.000
_cell.length_b   1.000
_cell.length_c   1.000
_cell.angle_alpha   90.00
_cell.angle_beta   90.00
_cell.angle_gamma   90.00
#
_symmetry.space_group_name_H-M   'P 1'
#
loop_
_entity.id
_entity.type
_entity.pdbx_description
1 polymer ?
#
loop_
_entity_poly.entity_id
_entity_poly.type
_entity_poly.pdbx_seq_one_letter_code
_entity_poly.pdbx_strand_id
1 'polypeptide(L)'
;MEWSGSYLLILNGLLQVLIQFVFAELSAENVVIESDGPFRMSKINYVWRKAIRHIRDDSHQKRLMKELEKYDEMYRIIKTNEVKNEKLNNEQVDRKLEAVLEKYNLSGAVKAFNEKMKWRSDHDRKIQKEEPEHHSVNFSNPRSQKLWNMLTASSLSADRLRDLSNEIQKYEEKVAEYDAEIVKFNDILQSNRIEKVGESDKKSTPSSSDLKKHFAELEKSYENLYAKVKRAIEGRFQNEKVQKLWEMTMDNQRISPNELKEIEIELRHLDRQLMKLKFHEEERMASNKVLEDMGKSGVYSESMKEFEEENERLRRKMRRLEKSLTSRISVHTEL
;
A
#
# COMPACT_ATOMS: atom_id res chain seq x y z
N MET A 1 10.39 34.65 -56.17
CA MET A 1 9.60 34.07 -55.06
C MET A 1 9.62 32.55 -55.20
N GLU A 2 10.71 31.87 -54.82
CA GLU A 2 10.80 30.40 -54.93
C GLU A 2 11.70 29.81 -53.84
N TRP A 3 11.38 30.06 -52.57
CA TRP A 3 12.09 29.44 -51.44
C TRP A 3 11.13 28.87 -50.38
N SER A 4 9.86 28.64 -50.69
CA SER A 4 8.89 28.09 -49.73
C SER A 4 8.71 26.57 -49.81
N GLY A 5 9.00 25.94 -50.95
CA GLY A 5 8.79 24.49 -51.15
C GLY A 5 9.79 23.60 -50.41
N SER A 6 11.06 23.98 -50.39
CA SER A 6 12.14 23.14 -49.84
C SER A 6 12.10 23.05 -48.31
N TYR A 7 11.68 24.12 -47.63
CA TYR A 7 11.57 24.13 -46.16
C TYR A 7 10.41 23.25 -45.67
N LEU A 8 9.31 23.19 -46.41
CA LEU A 8 8.18 22.34 -46.05
C LEU A 8 8.50 20.85 -46.18
N LEU A 9 9.33 20.46 -47.15
CA LEU A 9 9.79 19.07 -47.29
C LEU A 9 10.75 18.66 -46.16
N ILE A 10 11.64 19.58 -45.75
CA ILE A 10 12.57 19.33 -44.64
C ILE A 10 11.82 19.25 -43.31
N LEU A 11 10.83 20.13 -43.09
CA LEU A 11 9.97 20.10 -41.89
C LEU A 11 9.11 18.83 -41.83
N ASN A 12 8.55 18.37 -42.95
CA ASN A 12 7.80 17.10 -42.96
C ASN A 12 8.72 15.90 -42.71
N GLY A 13 9.93 15.88 -43.28
CA GLY A 13 10.91 14.84 -43.00
C GLY A 13 11.31 14.79 -41.52
N LEU A 14 11.54 15.95 -40.90
CA LEU A 14 11.86 16.05 -39.47
C LEU A 14 10.68 15.68 -38.58
N LEU A 15 9.45 16.05 -38.97
CA LEU A 15 8.24 15.64 -38.25
C LEU A 15 8.03 14.12 -38.32
N GLN A 16 8.33 13.50 -39.46
CA GLN A 16 8.17 12.06 -39.65
C GLN A 16 9.25 11.26 -38.92
N VAL A 17 10.48 11.78 -38.85
CA VAL A 17 11.55 11.23 -37.99
C VAL A 17 11.21 11.41 -36.51
N LEU A 18 10.67 12.56 -36.11
CA LEU A 18 10.21 12.79 -34.73
C LEU A 18 9.02 11.90 -34.37
N ILE A 19 8.08 11.66 -35.28
CA ILE A 19 6.97 10.72 -35.04
C ILE A 19 7.50 9.28 -34.94
N GLN A 20 8.48 8.87 -35.76
CA GLN A 20 9.12 7.56 -35.63
C GLN A 20 9.96 7.43 -34.35
N PHE A 21 10.64 8.50 -33.92
CA PHE A 21 11.42 8.54 -32.70
C PHE A 21 10.50 8.52 -31.47
N VAL A 22 9.42 9.29 -31.47
CA VAL A 22 8.38 9.28 -30.42
C VAL A 22 7.63 7.95 -30.39
N PHE A 23 7.37 7.29 -31.54
CA PHE A 23 6.82 5.92 -31.55
C PHE A 23 7.82 4.89 -31.01
N ALA A 24 9.11 5.04 -31.31
CA ALA A 24 10.17 4.18 -30.77
C ALA A 24 10.36 4.40 -29.25
N GLU A 25 10.20 5.64 -28.77
CA GLU A 25 10.42 6.02 -27.38
C GLU A 25 9.18 5.75 -26.50
N LEU A 26 7.95 5.92 -27.02
CA LEU A 26 6.71 5.41 -26.38
C LEU A 26 6.60 3.88 -26.41
N SER A 27 7.30 3.21 -27.33
CA SER A 27 7.45 1.75 -27.28
C SER A 27 8.49 1.28 -26.26
N ALA A 28 9.38 2.18 -25.81
CA ALA A 28 10.47 1.86 -24.89
C ALA A 28 10.10 2.03 -23.40
N GLU A 29 9.04 2.76 -23.08
CA GLU A 29 8.66 3.04 -21.68
C GLU A 29 7.43 2.26 -21.17
N ASN A 30 6.75 1.54 -22.06
CA ASN A 30 6.10 0.30 -21.64
C ASN A 30 7.17 -0.79 -21.70
N VAL A 31 7.75 -1.18 -20.56
CA VAL A 31 8.36 -2.52 -20.47
C VAL A 31 7.20 -3.52 -20.44
N VAL A 32 6.53 -3.63 -21.59
CA VAL A 32 6.04 -4.90 -22.09
C VAL A 32 7.27 -5.79 -21.96
N ILE A 33 7.21 -6.79 -21.08
CA ILE A 33 8.03 -7.97 -21.31
C ILE A 33 7.50 -8.46 -22.64
N GLU A 34 8.06 -7.98 -23.75
CA GLU A 34 7.75 -8.50 -25.07
C GLU A 34 7.79 -10.01 -24.91
N SER A 35 6.66 -10.63 -25.19
CA SER A 35 6.49 -12.07 -25.23
C SER A 35 7.21 -12.64 -26.43
N ASP A 36 8.39 -12.11 -26.74
CA ASP A 36 9.17 -12.45 -27.92
C ASP A 36 10.05 -13.66 -27.57
N GLY A 37 9.35 -14.74 -27.31
CA GLY A 37 9.87 -16.06 -27.04
C GLY A 37 8.83 -17.09 -27.43
N PRO A 38 9.24 -18.33 -27.73
CA PRO A 38 8.36 -19.34 -28.29
C PRO A 38 7.28 -19.85 -27.33
N PHE A 39 7.27 -19.39 -26.07
CA PHE A 39 6.35 -19.85 -25.02
C PHE A 39 5.35 -18.77 -24.63
N ARG A 40 4.18 -19.18 -24.10
CA ARG A 40 3.15 -18.24 -23.67
C ARG A 40 3.42 -17.65 -22.28
N MET A 41 4.11 -18.40 -21.42
CA MET A 41 4.45 -17.95 -20.08
C MET A 41 5.76 -17.14 -20.07
N SER A 42 5.71 -15.93 -19.52
CA SER A 42 6.89 -15.05 -19.38
C SER A 42 8.03 -15.69 -18.60
N LYS A 43 7.71 -16.56 -17.63
CA LYS A 43 8.64 -17.40 -16.86
C LYS A 43 9.47 -18.32 -17.74
N ILE A 44 8.81 -19.05 -18.63
CA ILE A 44 9.45 -20.02 -19.51
C ILE A 44 10.29 -19.30 -20.56
N ASN A 45 9.81 -18.18 -21.10
CA ASN A 45 10.59 -17.33 -22.01
C ASN A 45 11.86 -16.75 -21.37
N TYR A 46 11.83 -16.40 -20.08
CA TYR A 46 13.03 -15.96 -19.37
C TYR A 46 14.06 -17.08 -19.24
N VAL A 47 13.61 -18.28 -18.86
CA VAL A 47 14.47 -19.47 -18.75
C VAL A 47 15.07 -19.84 -20.11
N TRP A 48 14.25 -19.85 -21.18
CA TRP A 48 14.67 -20.17 -22.54
C TRP A 48 15.75 -19.22 -23.07
N ARG A 49 15.58 -17.90 -22.90
CA ARG A 49 16.58 -16.91 -23.31
C ARG A 49 17.91 -17.09 -22.58
N LYS A 50 17.86 -17.43 -21.30
CA LYS A 50 19.07 -17.72 -20.52
C LYS A 50 19.70 -19.04 -20.98
N ALA A 51 18.89 -20.03 -21.33
CA ALA A 51 19.35 -21.32 -21.83
C ALA A 51 20.09 -21.24 -23.18
N ILE A 52 19.54 -20.52 -24.15
CA ILE A 52 20.17 -20.36 -25.48
C ILE A 52 21.56 -19.69 -25.37
N ARG A 53 21.74 -18.79 -24.39
CA ARG A 53 23.04 -18.14 -24.15
C ARG A 53 24.11 -19.10 -23.62
N HIS A 54 23.70 -20.18 -22.96
CA HIS A 54 24.61 -21.14 -22.31
C HIS A 54 24.77 -22.44 -23.08
N ILE A 55 23.74 -22.92 -23.78
CA ILE A 55 23.76 -24.17 -24.54
C ILE A 55 24.14 -23.84 -25.98
N ARG A 56 25.33 -24.29 -26.43
CA ARG A 56 25.80 -24.10 -27.81
C ARG A 56 25.40 -25.22 -28.77
N ASP A 57 24.91 -26.35 -28.26
CA ASP A 57 24.51 -27.51 -29.05
C ASP A 57 23.01 -27.47 -29.41
N ASP A 58 22.72 -27.44 -30.71
CA ASP A 58 21.37 -27.40 -31.31
C ASP A 58 20.49 -28.61 -30.91
N SER A 59 21.09 -29.78 -30.69
CA SER A 59 20.35 -30.98 -30.25
C SER A 59 19.86 -30.84 -28.81
N HIS A 60 20.69 -30.26 -27.94
CA HIS A 60 20.34 -29.97 -26.55
C HIS A 60 19.34 -28.83 -26.44
N GLN A 61 19.43 -27.80 -27.30
CA GLN A 61 18.43 -26.74 -27.40
C GLN A 61 17.05 -27.29 -27.78
N LYS A 62 16.97 -28.16 -28.80
CA LYS A 62 15.70 -28.78 -29.25
C LYS A 62 15.07 -29.68 -28.18
N ARG A 63 15.87 -30.43 -27.43
CA ARG A 63 15.39 -31.25 -26.30
C ARG A 63 14.86 -30.39 -25.17
N LEU A 64 15.60 -29.36 -24.78
CA LEU A 64 15.17 -28.42 -23.75
C LEU A 64 13.89 -27.68 -24.16
N MET A 65 13.76 -27.30 -25.43
CA MET A 65 12.55 -26.65 -25.94
C MET A 65 11.31 -27.53 -25.71
N LYS A 66 11.37 -28.81 -26.09
CA LYS A 66 10.28 -29.78 -25.86
C LYS A 66 9.99 -30.03 -24.38
N GLU A 67 11.00 -29.95 -23.52
CA GLU A 67 10.81 -30.08 -22.07
C GLU A 67 10.12 -28.83 -21.51
N LEU A 68 10.54 -27.64 -21.91
CA LEU A 68 9.95 -26.36 -21.51
C LEU A 68 8.51 -26.18 -22.02
N GLU A 69 8.15 -26.71 -23.19
CA GLU A 69 6.76 -26.71 -23.71
C GLU A 69 5.81 -27.44 -22.75
N LYS A 70 6.25 -28.55 -22.15
CA LYS A 70 5.46 -29.29 -21.16
C LYS A 70 5.22 -28.47 -19.90
N TYR A 71 6.21 -27.70 -19.46
CA TYR A 71 6.07 -26.83 -18.30
C TYR A 71 5.23 -25.59 -18.60
N ASP A 72 5.34 -25.00 -19.79
CA ASP A 72 4.47 -23.91 -20.26
C ASP A 72 2.99 -24.34 -20.21
N GLU A 73 2.69 -25.56 -20.69
CA GLU A 73 1.36 -26.14 -20.61
C GLU A 73 0.90 -26.38 -19.16
N MET A 74 1.78 -26.93 -18.30
CA MET A 74 1.45 -27.17 -16.89
C MET A 74 1.11 -25.87 -16.15
N TYR A 75 1.87 -24.79 -16.34
CA TYR A 75 1.55 -23.50 -15.73
C TYR A 75 0.26 -22.90 -16.31
N ARG A 76 -0.03 -23.12 -17.59
CA ARG A 76 -1.29 -22.69 -18.20
C ARG A 76 -2.47 -23.41 -17.57
N ILE A 77 -2.38 -24.72 -17.41
CA ILE A 77 -3.40 -25.56 -16.77
C ILE A 77 -3.64 -25.09 -15.33
N ILE A 78 -2.57 -24.81 -14.56
CA ILE A 78 -2.71 -24.29 -13.20
C ILE A 78 -3.41 -22.94 -13.20
N LYS A 79 -2.96 -21.98 -14.02
CA LYS A 79 -3.57 -20.65 -14.11
C LYS A 79 -5.05 -20.69 -14.55
N THR A 80 -5.44 -21.66 -15.37
CA THR A 80 -6.85 -21.85 -15.78
C THR A 80 -7.68 -22.60 -14.74
N ASN A 81 -7.05 -23.45 -13.91
CA ASN A 81 -7.72 -24.30 -12.91
C ASN A 81 -7.64 -23.76 -11.47
N GLU A 82 -6.98 -22.62 -11.23
CA GLU A 82 -6.97 -21.88 -9.95
C GLU A 82 -8.39 -21.62 -9.40
N VAL A 83 -9.43 -21.69 -10.25
CA VAL A 83 -10.83 -21.55 -9.87
C VAL A 83 -11.45 -22.84 -9.28
N LYS A 84 -10.83 -24.02 -9.42
CA LYS A 84 -11.50 -25.30 -9.07
C LYS A 84 -10.71 -26.37 -8.30
N ASN A 85 -9.38 -26.34 -8.19
CA ASN A 85 -8.68 -27.41 -7.45
C ASN A 85 -7.35 -27.00 -6.80
N GLU A 86 -7.26 -27.20 -5.49
CA GLU A 86 -6.12 -26.93 -4.59
C GLU A 86 -4.92 -27.89 -4.74
N LYS A 87 -4.98 -28.88 -5.63
CA LYS A 87 -4.04 -30.03 -5.64
C LYS A 87 -2.75 -29.84 -6.45
N LEU A 88 -2.64 -28.81 -7.30
CA LEU A 88 -1.41 -28.52 -8.05
C LEU A 88 -0.88 -27.14 -7.64
N ASN A 89 0.04 -27.15 -6.69
CA ASN A 89 0.71 -25.93 -6.23
C ASN A 89 1.83 -25.56 -7.23
N ASN A 90 1.87 -24.29 -7.66
CA ASN A 90 2.93 -23.72 -8.50
C ASN A 90 4.34 -24.10 -7.98
N GLU A 91 4.50 -24.21 -6.67
CA GLU A 91 5.75 -24.64 -6.03
C GLU A 91 6.22 -26.06 -6.43
N GLN A 92 5.31 -26.99 -6.69
CA GLN A 92 5.68 -28.35 -7.11
C GLN A 92 6.17 -28.36 -8.56
N VAL A 93 5.57 -27.53 -9.42
CA VAL A 93 6.00 -27.37 -10.82
C VAL A 93 7.36 -26.67 -10.89
N ASP A 94 7.58 -25.68 -10.03
CA ASP A 94 8.87 -25.00 -9.86
C ASP A 94 10.00 -25.96 -9.50
N ARG A 95 9.81 -26.82 -8.50
CA ARG A 95 10.83 -27.82 -8.09
C ARG A 95 11.14 -28.81 -9.20
N LYS A 96 10.13 -29.26 -9.95
CA LYS A 96 10.31 -30.19 -11.08
C LYS A 96 11.03 -29.51 -12.24
N LEU A 97 10.71 -28.24 -12.52
CA LEU A 97 11.39 -27.44 -13.54
C LEU A 97 12.86 -27.21 -13.17
N GLU A 98 13.14 -26.92 -11.90
CA GLU A 98 14.51 -26.76 -11.39
C GLU A 98 15.33 -28.04 -11.55
N ALA A 99 14.77 -29.21 -11.22
CA ALA A 99 15.43 -30.50 -11.38
C ALA A 99 15.73 -30.86 -12.86
N VAL A 100 14.87 -30.45 -13.80
CA VAL A 100 15.15 -30.63 -15.24
C VAL A 100 16.25 -29.69 -15.70
N LEU A 101 16.24 -28.44 -15.23
CA LEU A 101 17.24 -27.43 -15.62
C LEU A 101 18.60 -27.63 -14.96
N GLU A 102 18.67 -28.37 -13.85
CA GLU A 102 19.92 -28.80 -13.23
C GLU A 102 20.75 -29.66 -14.19
N LYS A 103 20.11 -30.53 -14.99
CA LYS A 103 20.77 -31.35 -16.02
C LYS A 103 21.44 -30.53 -17.12
N TYR A 104 21.05 -29.26 -17.28
CA TYR A 104 21.59 -28.33 -18.25
C TYR A 104 22.41 -27.20 -17.60
N ASN A 105 22.75 -27.30 -16.31
CA ASN A 105 23.44 -26.25 -15.53
C ASN A 105 22.71 -24.90 -15.49
N LEU A 106 21.38 -24.90 -15.57
CA LEU A 106 20.51 -23.72 -15.65
C LEU A 106 19.68 -23.50 -14.37
N SER A 107 19.99 -24.17 -13.27
CA SER A 107 19.26 -24.05 -11.99
C SER A 107 19.18 -22.60 -11.47
N GLY A 108 20.22 -21.79 -11.70
CA GLY A 108 20.23 -20.36 -11.38
C GLY A 108 19.33 -19.47 -12.26
N ALA A 109 18.70 -20.00 -13.32
CA ALA A 109 17.74 -19.26 -14.13
C ALA A 109 16.35 -19.18 -13.46
N VAL A 110 15.90 -20.29 -12.87
CA VAL A 110 14.60 -20.34 -12.17
C VAL A 110 14.65 -19.56 -10.88
N LYS A 111 15.74 -19.70 -10.09
CA LYS A 111 15.94 -18.90 -8.87
C LYS A 111 15.93 -17.40 -9.14
N ALA A 112 16.68 -16.96 -10.16
CA ALA A 112 16.72 -15.55 -10.56
C ALA A 112 15.36 -15.01 -11.04
N PHE A 113 14.55 -15.82 -11.74
CA PHE A 113 13.19 -15.44 -12.12
C PHE A 113 12.27 -15.33 -10.91
N ASN A 114 12.31 -16.33 -10.02
CA ASN A 114 11.48 -16.36 -8.83
C ASN A 114 11.82 -15.22 -7.87
N GLU A 115 13.10 -14.90 -7.67
CA GLU A 115 13.53 -13.72 -6.92
C GLU A 115 13.04 -12.41 -7.56
N LYS A 116 13.15 -12.27 -8.88
CA LYS A 116 12.63 -11.11 -9.62
C LYS A 116 11.11 -10.95 -9.51
N MET A 117 10.36 -12.05 -9.39
CA MET A 117 8.90 -12.04 -9.29
C MET A 117 8.39 -11.97 -7.84
N LYS A 118 9.17 -12.39 -6.83
CA LYS A 118 8.80 -12.24 -5.40
C LYS A 118 8.54 -10.78 -5.02
N TRP A 119 9.34 -9.86 -5.55
CA TRP A 119 9.12 -8.41 -5.37
C TRP A 119 7.77 -7.91 -5.93
N ARG A 120 7.21 -8.57 -6.95
CA ARG A 120 5.87 -8.25 -7.48
C ARG A 120 4.77 -8.96 -6.70
N SER A 121 4.98 -10.24 -6.36
CA SER A 121 3.99 -11.02 -5.61
C SER A 121 3.78 -10.53 -4.18
N ASP A 122 4.78 -9.92 -3.53
CA ASP A 122 4.59 -9.30 -2.21
C ASP A 122 3.77 -8.00 -2.29
N HIS A 123 3.84 -7.28 -3.41
CA HIS A 123 2.99 -6.12 -3.68
C HIS A 123 1.55 -6.56 -3.93
N ASP A 124 1.34 -7.65 -4.70
CA ASP A 124 0.01 -8.22 -4.96
C ASP A 124 -0.58 -8.98 -3.76
N ARG A 125 0.23 -9.66 -2.93
CA ARG A 125 -0.23 -10.31 -1.67
C ARG A 125 -0.63 -9.30 -0.61
N LYS A 126 -0.04 -8.09 -0.60
CA LYS A 126 -0.52 -6.99 0.24
C LYS A 126 -1.89 -6.50 -0.21
N ILE A 127 -2.11 -6.40 -1.53
CA ILE A 127 -3.39 -5.95 -2.10
C ILE A 127 -4.50 -7.00 -1.91
N GLN A 128 -4.20 -8.31 -2.05
CA GLN A 128 -5.20 -9.38 -1.92
C GLN A 128 -5.57 -9.73 -0.46
N LYS A 129 -4.77 -9.32 0.53
CA LYS A 129 -5.14 -9.43 1.96
C LYS A 129 -6.06 -8.28 2.45
N GLU A 130 -6.38 -7.32 1.58
CA GLU A 130 -7.18 -6.13 1.92
C GLU A 130 -8.62 -6.15 1.39
N GLU A 131 -9.11 -7.27 0.81
CA GLU A 131 -10.54 -7.45 0.56
C GLU A 131 -11.27 -8.09 1.76
N PRO A 132 -12.51 -7.67 2.06
CA PRO A 132 -13.04 -7.67 3.40
C PRO A 132 -13.71 -9.01 3.72
N GLU A 133 -12.97 -9.91 4.35
CA GLU A 133 -13.63 -10.73 5.35
C GLU A 133 -14.04 -9.78 6.49
N HIS A 134 -15.35 -9.60 6.67
CA HIS A 134 -15.90 -9.12 7.93
C HIS A 134 -15.53 -10.13 9.02
N HIS A 135 -14.27 -10.08 9.46
CA HIS A 135 -13.85 -10.79 10.63
C HIS A 135 -14.76 -10.31 11.75
N SER A 136 -15.50 -11.24 12.34
CA SER A 136 -16.07 -11.06 13.66
C SER A 136 -14.89 -10.83 14.60
N VAL A 137 -14.42 -9.57 14.69
CA VAL A 137 -13.29 -9.20 15.54
C VAL A 137 -13.78 -9.28 16.98
N ASN A 138 -13.60 -10.43 17.59
CA ASN A 138 -13.80 -10.63 19.03
C ASN A 138 -12.49 -10.26 19.71
N PHE A 139 -12.48 -9.13 20.40
CA PHE A 139 -11.35 -8.71 21.22
C PHE A 139 -11.40 -9.43 22.58
N SER A 140 -10.24 -9.86 23.08
CA SER A 140 -10.14 -10.56 24.36
C SER A 140 -10.31 -9.58 25.53
N ASN A 141 -9.77 -8.36 25.38
CA ASN A 141 -9.85 -7.31 26.39
C ASN A 141 -11.26 -6.66 26.42
N PRO A 142 -11.90 -6.58 27.60
CA PRO A 142 -13.18 -5.88 27.77
C PRO A 142 -13.17 -4.42 27.33
N ARG A 143 -12.03 -3.72 27.42
CA ARG A 143 -11.89 -2.31 27.00
C ARG A 143 -11.86 -2.18 25.48
N SER A 144 -11.11 -3.03 24.79
CA SER A 144 -11.07 -3.11 23.32
C SER A 144 -12.44 -3.49 22.76
N GLN A 145 -13.13 -4.46 23.39
CA GLN A 145 -14.47 -4.86 23.00
C GLN A 145 -15.50 -3.73 23.19
N LYS A 146 -15.39 -2.93 24.26
CA LYS A 146 -16.24 -1.74 24.44
C LYS A 146 -16.06 -0.73 23.31
N LEU A 147 -14.81 -0.42 22.93
CA LEU A 147 -14.51 0.47 21.81
C LEU A 147 -15.08 -0.08 20.50
N TRP A 148 -14.94 -1.38 20.26
CA TRP A 148 -15.50 -2.04 19.10
C TRP A 148 -17.02 -1.95 19.04
N ASN A 149 -17.70 -2.26 20.14
CA ASN A 149 -19.16 -2.17 20.22
C ASN A 149 -19.66 -0.74 19.97
N MET A 150 -18.92 0.27 20.45
CA MET A 150 -19.22 1.68 20.16
C MET A 150 -19.09 2.00 18.67
N LEU A 151 -18.06 1.46 18.00
CA LEU A 151 -17.87 1.64 16.57
C LEU A 151 -18.94 0.92 15.74
N THR A 152 -19.29 -0.31 16.09
CA THR A 152 -20.33 -1.08 15.37
C THR A 152 -21.74 -0.51 15.59
N ALA A 153 -21.99 0.13 16.73
CA ALA A 153 -23.24 0.84 16.99
C ALA A 153 -23.34 2.16 16.18
N SER A 154 -22.20 2.71 15.76
CA SER A 154 -22.14 3.92 14.95
C SER A 154 -22.16 3.60 13.45
N SER A 155 -22.87 4.40 12.66
CA SER A 155 -22.93 4.25 11.19
C SER A 155 -21.69 4.86 10.51
N LEU A 156 -20.51 4.36 10.85
CA LEU A 156 -19.23 4.76 10.23
C LEU A 156 -19.07 4.16 8.83
N SER A 157 -18.21 4.77 8.00
CA SER A 157 -17.83 4.17 6.72
C SER A 157 -16.95 2.93 6.94
N ALA A 158 -17.01 1.98 5.99
CA ALA A 158 -16.24 0.73 6.05
C ALA A 158 -14.73 0.97 6.20
N ASP A 159 -14.18 1.97 5.49
CA ASP A 159 -12.76 2.34 5.57
C ASP A 159 -12.38 2.81 6.98
N ARG A 160 -13.23 3.63 7.61
CA ARG A 160 -12.95 4.18 8.94
C ARG A 160 -13.06 3.13 10.02
N LEU A 161 -14.01 2.23 9.87
CA LEU A 161 -14.19 1.09 10.75
C LEU A 161 -12.97 0.16 10.65
N ARG A 162 -12.42 -0.07 9.46
CA ARG A 162 -11.19 -0.84 9.24
C ARG A 162 -9.98 -0.17 9.91
N ASP A 163 -9.77 1.12 9.70
CA ASP A 163 -8.63 1.84 10.28
C ASP A 163 -8.66 1.81 11.81
N LEU A 164 -9.83 2.07 12.41
CA LEU A 164 -10.00 2.03 13.85
C LEU A 164 -9.95 0.60 14.41
N SER A 165 -10.43 -0.40 13.66
CA SER A 165 -10.27 -1.82 14.02
C SER A 165 -8.79 -2.19 14.11
N ASN A 166 -7.99 -1.78 13.13
CA ASN A 166 -6.55 -2.04 13.11
C ASN A 166 -5.83 -1.36 14.29
N GLU A 167 -6.28 -0.17 14.69
CA GLU A 167 -5.73 0.53 15.86
C GLU A 167 -6.13 -0.11 17.20
N ILE A 168 -7.38 -0.58 17.33
CA ILE A 168 -7.82 -1.34 18.50
C ILE A 168 -7.05 -2.66 18.58
N GLN A 169 -6.80 -3.33 17.44
CA GLN A 169 -5.99 -4.56 17.40
C GLN A 169 -4.55 -4.32 17.85
N LYS A 170 -3.91 -3.23 17.42
CA LYS A 170 -2.57 -2.87 17.89
C LYS A 170 -2.54 -2.56 19.40
N TYR A 171 -3.61 -1.98 19.93
CA TYR A 171 -3.72 -1.79 21.39
C TYR A 171 -3.85 -3.14 22.10
N GLU A 172 -4.66 -4.07 21.57
CA GLU A 172 -4.80 -5.43 22.10
C GLU A 172 -3.46 -6.17 22.17
N GLU A 173 -2.66 -6.08 21.10
CA GLU A 173 -1.31 -6.67 21.05
C GLU A 173 -0.41 -6.11 22.16
N LYS A 174 -0.44 -4.79 22.38
CA LYS A 174 0.32 -4.14 23.47
C LYS A 174 -0.14 -4.56 24.86
N VAL A 175 -1.45 -4.77 25.06
CA VAL A 175 -1.98 -5.29 26.33
C VAL A 175 -1.45 -6.71 26.57
N ALA A 176 -1.49 -7.57 25.53
CA ALA A 176 -1.01 -8.93 25.63
C ALA A 176 0.51 -9.01 25.91
N GLU A 177 1.30 -8.10 25.33
CA GLU A 177 2.73 -7.95 25.64
C GLU A 177 2.95 -7.57 27.12
N TYR A 178 2.20 -6.60 27.63
CA TYR A 178 2.26 -6.20 29.04
C TYR A 178 1.86 -7.32 30.00
N ASP A 179 0.79 -8.06 29.69
CA ASP A 179 0.35 -9.20 30.50
C ASP A 179 1.44 -10.29 30.52
N ALA A 180 2.10 -10.55 29.39
CA ALA A 180 3.22 -11.48 29.32
C ALA A 180 4.43 -11.02 30.14
N GLU A 181 4.71 -9.71 30.19
CA GLU A 181 5.75 -9.14 31.06
C GLU A 181 5.42 -9.27 32.55
N ILE A 182 4.16 -9.12 32.94
CA ILE A 182 3.72 -9.34 34.33
C ILE A 182 3.88 -10.80 34.73
N VAL A 183 3.49 -11.75 33.88
CA VAL A 183 3.63 -13.18 34.18
C VAL A 183 5.11 -13.52 34.41
N LYS A 184 6.00 -13.06 33.54
CA LYS A 184 7.46 -13.23 33.71
C LYS A 184 7.96 -12.61 35.01
N PHE A 185 7.49 -11.41 35.36
CA PHE A 185 7.86 -10.75 36.61
C PHE A 185 7.39 -11.53 37.84
N ASN A 186 6.15 -12.04 37.83
CA ASN A 186 5.59 -12.84 38.92
C ASN A 186 6.28 -14.21 39.05
N ASP A 187 6.61 -14.86 37.92
CA ASP A 187 7.37 -16.12 37.92
C ASP A 187 8.76 -15.95 38.55
N ILE A 188 9.41 -14.82 38.31
CA ILE A 188 10.70 -14.47 38.93
C ILE A 188 10.54 -14.23 40.44
N LEU A 189 9.47 -13.57 40.88
CA LEU A 189 9.19 -13.34 42.30
C LEU A 189 8.83 -14.63 43.05
N GLN A 190 8.10 -15.54 42.41
CA GLN A 190 7.68 -16.81 43.01
C GLN A 190 8.80 -17.87 42.96
N SER A 191 9.70 -17.78 42.00
CA SER A 191 10.90 -18.60 41.95
C SER A 191 11.89 -18.10 42.99
N ASN A 192 11.99 -18.80 44.13
CA ASN A 192 13.05 -18.63 45.15
C ASN A 192 14.46 -19.02 44.62
N ARG A 193 14.77 -18.71 43.37
CA ARG A 193 16.03 -19.02 42.70
C ARG A 193 16.94 -17.80 42.82
N ILE A 194 17.68 -17.72 43.92
CA ILE A 194 18.81 -16.78 44.05
C ILE A 194 19.96 -17.35 43.21
N GLU A 195 19.81 -17.35 41.88
CA GLU A 195 20.98 -17.41 41.00
C GLU A 195 21.65 -16.04 41.08
N LYS A 196 22.97 -16.03 41.32
CA LYS A 196 23.77 -14.80 41.31
C LYS A 196 23.59 -14.16 39.93
N VAL A 197 22.71 -13.16 39.87
CA VAL A 197 22.41 -12.37 38.67
C VAL A 197 23.72 -11.75 38.19
N GLY A 198 24.29 -12.35 37.14
CA GLY A 198 25.36 -11.73 36.38
C GLY A 198 24.88 -10.40 35.84
N GLU A 199 25.77 -9.43 35.70
CA GLU A 199 25.46 -8.07 35.25
C GLU A 199 24.72 -8.00 33.89
N SER A 200 24.73 -9.08 33.12
CA SER A 200 23.98 -9.28 31.88
C SER A 200 22.47 -9.53 32.05
N ASP A 201 22.02 -10.11 33.15
CA ASP A 201 20.61 -10.51 33.34
C ASP A 201 19.73 -9.40 33.96
N LYS A 202 20.35 -8.33 34.49
CA LYS A 202 19.61 -7.15 34.97
C LYS A 202 18.87 -6.39 33.86
N LYS A 203 19.24 -6.62 32.58
CA LYS A 203 18.60 -5.99 31.42
C LYS A 203 17.38 -6.75 30.89
N SER A 204 17.24 -8.04 31.21
CA SER A 204 16.19 -8.91 30.67
C SER A 204 14.98 -9.04 31.59
N THR A 205 15.13 -8.72 32.88
CA THR A 205 14.03 -8.74 33.85
C THR A 205 13.34 -7.37 33.91
N PRO A 206 12.03 -7.27 33.60
CA PRO A 206 11.32 -6.00 33.71
C PRO A 206 11.31 -5.54 35.17
N SER A 207 11.80 -4.33 35.43
CA SER A 207 11.74 -3.74 36.77
C SER A 207 10.30 -3.34 37.10
N SER A 208 9.94 -3.34 38.39
CA SER A 208 8.64 -2.81 38.84
C SER A 208 8.41 -1.35 38.39
N SER A 209 9.47 -0.57 38.24
CA SER A 209 9.42 0.79 37.68
C SER A 209 9.05 0.79 36.19
N ASP A 210 9.57 -0.17 35.42
CA ASP A 210 9.33 -0.26 33.98
C ASP A 210 7.90 -0.76 33.70
N LEU A 211 7.41 -1.73 34.48
CA LEU A 211 6.00 -2.16 34.43
C LEU A 211 5.02 -1.02 34.74
N LYS A 212 5.35 -0.14 35.70
CA LYS A 212 4.53 1.05 35.99
C LYS A 212 4.53 2.05 34.84
N LYS A 213 5.67 2.23 34.15
CA LYS A 213 5.76 3.08 32.96
C LYS A 213 4.98 2.50 31.79
N HIS A 214 5.13 1.20 31.52
CA HIS A 214 4.38 0.48 30.49
C HIS A 214 2.87 0.59 30.74
N PHE A 215 2.42 0.41 32.00
CA PHE A 215 1.02 0.60 32.36
C PHE A 215 0.54 2.03 32.12
N ALA A 216 1.32 3.04 32.52
CA ALA A 216 0.95 4.44 32.30
C ALA A 216 0.89 4.80 30.81
N GLU A 217 1.79 4.25 30.00
CA GLU A 217 1.77 4.40 28.54
C GLU A 217 0.56 3.69 27.91
N LEU A 218 0.22 2.50 28.41
CA LEU A 218 -0.95 1.74 27.97
C LEU A 218 -2.25 2.50 28.29
N GLU A 219 -2.37 3.07 29.49
CA GLU A 219 -3.54 3.87 29.88
C GLU A 219 -3.66 5.13 29.01
N LYS A 220 -2.55 5.83 28.78
CA LYS A 220 -2.53 6.99 27.88
C LYS A 220 -2.90 6.60 26.44
N SER A 221 -2.43 5.45 25.96
CA SER A 221 -2.76 4.95 24.62
C SER A 221 -4.25 4.62 24.50
N TYR A 222 -4.86 4.07 25.56
CA TYR A 222 -6.29 3.83 25.64
C TYR A 222 -7.10 5.13 25.65
N GLU A 223 -6.73 6.12 26.47
CA GLU A 223 -7.40 7.42 26.50
C GLU A 223 -7.36 8.12 25.14
N ASN A 224 -6.21 8.07 24.46
CA ASN A 224 -6.06 8.61 23.12
C ASN A 224 -6.95 7.87 22.10
N LEU A 225 -6.99 6.54 22.16
CA LEU A 225 -7.82 5.71 21.30
C LEU A 225 -9.31 5.96 21.56
N TYR A 226 -9.72 6.03 22.82
CA TYR A 226 -11.09 6.37 23.23
C TYR A 226 -11.50 7.76 22.73
N ALA A 227 -10.65 8.77 22.91
CA ALA A 227 -10.90 10.12 22.41
C ALA A 227 -10.98 10.17 20.87
N LYS A 228 -10.25 9.30 20.17
CA LYS A 228 -10.27 9.18 18.72
C LYS A 228 -11.51 8.45 18.21
N VAL A 229 -11.91 7.38 18.88
CA VAL A 229 -13.16 6.64 18.62
C VAL A 229 -14.36 7.55 18.87
N LYS A 230 -14.39 8.25 20.01
CA LYS A 230 -15.44 9.23 20.33
C LYS A 230 -15.51 10.33 19.27
N ARG A 231 -14.38 10.93 18.88
CA ARG A 231 -14.33 11.91 17.77
C ARG A 231 -14.75 11.33 16.43
N ALA A 232 -14.48 10.06 16.15
CA ALA A 232 -14.92 9.42 14.91
C ALA A 232 -16.44 9.18 14.90
N ILE A 233 -17.02 8.81 16.05
CA ILE A 233 -18.46 8.61 16.20
C ILE A 233 -19.20 9.96 16.16
N GLU A 234 -18.67 10.98 16.81
CA GLU A 234 -19.26 12.34 16.85
C GLU A 234 -18.97 13.13 15.57
N GLY A 235 -17.83 12.87 14.91
CA GLY A 235 -17.39 13.56 13.71
C GLY A 235 -18.00 12.97 12.44
N ARG A 236 -18.98 13.67 11.86
CA ARG A 236 -19.51 13.36 10.50
C ARG A 236 -18.46 13.45 9.39
N PHE A 237 -17.33 14.13 9.63
CA PHE A 237 -16.26 14.41 8.69
C PHE A 237 -14.91 14.06 9.32
N GLN A 238 -13.96 13.55 8.51
CA GLN A 238 -12.66 13.10 8.99
C GLN A 238 -11.71 14.27 9.30
N ASN A 239 -11.86 15.38 8.57
CA ASN A 239 -11.07 16.59 8.76
C ASN A 239 -11.73 17.55 9.76
N GLU A 240 -10.99 17.95 10.79
CA GLU A 240 -11.46 18.88 11.84
C GLU A 240 -11.95 20.22 11.27
N LYS A 241 -11.37 20.70 10.16
CA LYS A 241 -11.84 21.94 9.51
C LYS A 241 -13.21 21.77 8.86
N VAL A 242 -13.42 20.63 8.19
CA VAL A 242 -14.70 20.32 7.54
C VAL A 242 -15.79 20.10 8.60
N GLN A 243 -15.42 19.50 9.73
CA GLN A 243 -16.31 19.37 10.88
C GLN A 243 -16.75 20.74 11.45
N LYS A 244 -15.83 21.68 11.62
CA LYS A 244 -16.17 23.06 12.05
C LYS A 244 -17.10 23.77 11.07
N LEU A 245 -16.87 23.60 9.76
CA LEU A 245 -17.77 24.14 8.73
C LEU A 245 -19.17 23.52 8.80
N TRP A 246 -19.24 22.22 9.10
CA TRP A 246 -20.52 21.54 9.30
C TRP A 246 -21.24 22.01 10.55
N GLU A 247 -20.54 22.20 11.67
CA GLU A 247 -21.10 22.76 12.91
C GLU A 247 -21.69 24.15 12.65
N MET A 248 -20.95 25.03 11.96
CA MET A 248 -21.45 26.34 11.51
C MET A 248 -22.70 26.21 10.61
N THR A 249 -22.78 25.17 9.79
CA THR A 249 -23.95 24.92 8.94
C THR A 249 -25.16 24.46 9.76
N MET A 250 -24.96 23.65 10.80
CA MET A 250 -26.03 23.18 11.69
C MET A 250 -26.59 24.29 12.59
N ASP A 251 -25.71 25.19 13.06
CA ASP A 251 -26.10 26.33 13.89
C ASP A 251 -26.93 27.37 13.10
N ASN A 252 -26.86 27.33 11.77
CA ASN A 252 -27.61 28.20 10.88
C ASN A 252 -29.04 27.73 10.66
N GLN A 253 -29.98 28.29 11.41
CA GLN A 253 -31.42 28.02 11.29
C GLN A 253 -32.05 28.42 9.94
N ARG A 254 -31.32 29.15 9.08
CA ARG A 254 -31.83 29.68 7.80
C ARG A 254 -31.54 28.80 6.59
N ILE A 255 -30.77 27.73 6.75
CA ILE A 255 -30.40 26.84 5.64
C ILE A 255 -31.57 25.90 5.35
N SER A 256 -32.02 25.89 4.09
CA SER A 256 -33.08 24.98 3.64
C SER A 256 -32.60 23.52 3.73
N PRO A 257 -33.49 22.55 4.02
CA PRO A 257 -33.12 21.13 4.05
C PRO A 257 -32.54 20.61 2.72
N ASN A 258 -32.83 21.26 1.58
CA ASN A 258 -32.21 20.92 0.30
C ASN A 258 -30.79 21.48 0.19
N GLU A 259 -30.58 22.76 0.55
CA GLU A 259 -29.26 23.40 0.59
C GLU A 259 -28.34 22.71 1.59
N LEU A 260 -28.90 22.23 2.71
CA LEU A 260 -28.17 21.46 3.71
C LEU A 260 -27.58 20.18 3.12
N LYS A 261 -28.35 19.47 2.28
CA LYS A 261 -27.88 18.26 1.59
C LYS A 261 -26.81 18.60 0.55
N GLU A 262 -26.95 19.70 -0.17
CA GLU A 262 -25.95 20.16 -1.13
C GLU A 262 -24.62 20.50 -0.41
N ILE A 263 -24.68 21.27 0.67
CA ILE A 263 -23.53 21.61 1.51
C ILE A 263 -22.90 20.34 2.10
N GLU A 264 -23.71 19.38 2.54
CA GLU A 264 -23.21 18.09 3.04
C GLU A 264 -22.42 17.32 1.96
N ILE A 265 -22.93 17.25 0.73
CA ILE A 265 -22.25 16.59 -0.38
C ILE A 265 -20.94 17.30 -0.73
N GLU A 266 -20.96 18.64 -0.78
CA GLU A 266 -19.78 19.46 -1.06
C GLU A 266 -18.72 19.34 0.06
N LEU A 267 -19.12 19.33 1.33
CA LEU A 267 -18.23 19.10 2.47
C LEU A 267 -17.65 17.68 2.46
N ARG A 268 -18.43 16.65 2.08
CA ARG A 268 -17.92 15.28 1.90
C ARG A 268 -16.94 15.18 0.74
N HIS A 269 -17.12 15.99 -0.31
CA HIS A 269 -16.16 16.09 -1.39
C HIS A 269 -14.86 16.77 -0.92
N LEU A 270 -14.96 17.88 -0.19
CA LEU A 270 -13.81 18.57 0.42
C LEU A 270 -13.03 17.62 1.34
N ASP A 271 -13.70 16.89 2.22
CA ASP A 271 -13.09 15.96 3.18
C ASP A 271 -12.25 14.88 2.47
N ARG A 272 -12.82 14.23 1.44
CA ARG A 272 -12.12 13.22 0.64
C ARG A 272 -10.90 13.79 -0.09
N GLN A 273 -11.03 14.97 -0.66
CA GLN A 273 -9.92 15.60 -1.39
C GLN A 273 -8.81 16.09 -0.46
N LEU A 274 -9.15 16.57 0.74
CA LEU A 274 -8.17 16.90 1.78
C LEU A 274 -7.44 15.65 2.29
N MET A 275 -8.13 14.52 2.39
CA MET A 275 -7.50 13.23 2.73
C MET A 275 -6.49 12.81 1.66
N LYS A 276 -6.89 12.86 0.38
CA LYS A 276 -6.00 12.55 -0.75
C LYS A 276 -4.74 13.44 -0.73
N LEU A 277 -4.91 14.73 -0.48
CA LEU A 277 -3.82 15.70 -0.40
C LEU A 277 -2.86 15.39 0.77
N LYS A 278 -3.39 15.01 1.93
CA LYS A 278 -2.59 14.59 3.08
C LYS A 278 -1.78 13.32 2.78
N PHE A 279 -2.41 12.33 2.15
CA PHE A 279 -1.73 11.10 1.74
C PHE A 279 -0.56 11.39 0.78
N HIS A 280 -0.77 12.20 -0.25
CA HIS A 280 0.30 12.57 -1.19
C HIS A 280 1.43 13.37 -0.53
N GLU A 281 1.12 14.16 0.50
CA GLU A 281 2.14 14.89 1.27
C GLU A 281 2.98 13.94 2.15
N GLU A 282 2.35 12.96 2.79
CA GLU A 282 3.04 11.92 3.56
C GLU A 282 3.92 11.04 2.66
N GLU A 283 3.42 10.62 1.49
CA GLU A 283 4.16 9.86 0.49
C GLU A 283 5.39 10.64 -0.01
N ARG A 284 5.22 11.94 -0.31
CA ARG A 284 6.33 12.83 -0.69
C ARG A 284 7.35 12.96 0.44
N MET A 285 6.91 13.16 1.67
CA MET A 285 7.82 13.28 2.82
C MET A 285 8.61 11.98 3.05
N ALA A 286 7.96 10.82 2.90
CA ALA A 286 8.64 9.53 2.97
C ALA A 286 9.66 9.36 1.83
N SER A 287 9.28 9.67 0.60
CA SER A 287 10.18 9.61 -0.56
C SER A 287 11.38 10.56 -0.40
N ASN A 288 11.15 11.79 0.05
CA ASN A 288 12.22 12.77 0.29
C ASN A 288 13.17 12.29 1.37
N LYS A 289 12.65 11.73 2.47
CA LYS A 289 13.49 11.16 3.54
C LYS A 289 14.37 10.03 3.03
N VAL A 290 13.84 9.14 2.19
CA VAL A 290 14.63 8.06 1.56
C VAL A 290 15.75 8.63 0.66
N LEU A 291 15.47 9.70 -0.09
CA LEU A 291 16.47 10.36 -0.94
C LEU A 291 17.54 11.09 -0.11
N GLU A 292 17.17 11.70 1.01
CA GLU A 292 18.09 12.32 1.97
C GLU A 292 19.01 11.27 2.60
N ASP A 293 18.46 10.15 3.06
CA ASP A 293 19.22 9.02 3.63
C ASP A 293 20.20 8.41 2.60
N MET A 294 19.86 8.47 1.30
CA MET A 294 20.73 8.03 0.20
C MET A 294 21.74 9.09 -0.27
N GLY A 295 21.79 10.27 0.35
CA GLY A 295 22.68 11.37 -0.04
C GLY A 295 22.36 11.99 -1.42
N LYS A 296 21.19 11.68 -1.98
CA LYS A 296 20.69 12.18 -3.28
C LYS A 296 19.64 13.27 -3.09
N SER A 297 19.83 14.11 -2.07
CA SER A 297 18.94 15.25 -1.82
C SER A 297 18.98 16.19 -3.03
N GLY A 298 17.82 16.43 -3.64
CA GLY A 298 17.67 17.30 -4.82
C GLY A 298 17.61 16.61 -6.18
N VAL A 299 17.71 15.28 -6.26
CA VAL A 299 17.45 14.56 -7.52
C VAL A 299 15.95 14.39 -7.72
N TYR A 300 15.32 15.41 -8.31
CA TYR A 300 13.92 15.35 -8.72
C TYR A 300 13.83 14.71 -10.10
N SER A 301 13.15 13.56 -10.20
CA SER A 301 12.70 13.05 -11.50
C SER A 301 11.63 14.00 -12.08
N GLU A 302 11.53 14.06 -13.41
CA GLU A 302 10.49 14.85 -14.09
C GLU A 302 9.09 14.44 -13.58
N SER A 303 8.87 13.14 -13.40
CA SER A 303 7.67 12.56 -12.79
C SER A 303 7.37 13.10 -11.38
N MET A 304 8.39 13.36 -10.55
CA MET A 304 8.20 13.91 -9.20
C MET A 304 7.78 15.39 -9.23
N LYS A 305 8.28 16.16 -10.20
CA LYS A 305 7.87 17.56 -10.39
C LYS A 305 6.43 17.67 -10.91
N GLU A 306 6.06 16.84 -11.88
CA GLU A 306 4.69 16.78 -12.40
C GLU A 306 3.69 16.42 -11.29
N PHE A 307 4.03 15.45 -10.46
CA PHE A 307 3.25 15.08 -9.28
C PHE A 307 3.10 16.22 -8.27
N GLU A 308 4.19 16.97 -8.02
CA GLU A 308 4.16 18.14 -7.14
C GLU A 308 3.27 19.26 -7.71
N GLU A 309 3.35 19.53 -9.01
CA GLU A 309 2.47 20.49 -9.68
C GLU A 309 1.00 20.10 -9.59
N GLU A 310 0.67 18.82 -9.80
CA GLU A 310 -0.69 18.32 -9.69
C GLU A 310 -1.22 18.49 -8.26
N ASN A 311 -0.41 18.16 -7.26
CA ASN A 311 -0.77 18.30 -5.86
C ASN A 311 -0.97 19.77 -5.47
N GLU A 312 -0.15 20.68 -6.00
CA GLU A 312 -0.31 22.12 -5.77
C GLU A 312 -1.54 22.71 -6.49
N ARG A 313 -1.90 22.16 -7.66
CA ARG A 313 -3.18 22.49 -8.32
C ARG A 313 -4.36 22.00 -7.47
N LEU A 314 -4.28 20.80 -6.91
CA LEU A 314 -5.31 20.24 -6.02
C LEU A 314 -5.45 21.10 -4.75
N ARG A 315 -4.34 21.48 -4.11
CA ARG A 315 -4.29 22.41 -2.97
C ARG A 315 -5.01 23.72 -3.26
N ARG A 316 -4.73 24.34 -4.41
CA ARG A 316 -5.40 25.58 -4.83
C ARG A 316 -6.90 25.39 -5.02
N LYS A 317 -7.34 24.28 -5.63
CA LYS A 317 -8.77 23.94 -5.76
C LYS A 317 -9.43 23.78 -4.39
N MET A 318 -8.79 23.10 -3.45
CA MET A 318 -9.35 22.89 -2.11
C MET A 318 -9.49 24.20 -1.34
N ARG A 319 -8.50 25.09 -1.39
CA ARG A 319 -8.62 26.42 -0.77
C ARG A 319 -9.76 27.26 -1.36
N ARG A 320 -10.03 27.13 -2.67
CA ARG A 320 -11.16 27.83 -3.31
C ARG A 320 -12.49 27.26 -2.85
N LEU A 321 -12.61 25.93 -2.81
CA LEU A 321 -13.82 25.24 -2.38
C LEU A 321 -14.10 25.49 -0.89
N GLU A 322 -13.08 25.46 -0.04
CA GLU A 322 -13.15 25.86 1.37
C GLU A 322 -13.68 27.29 1.51
N LYS A 323 -13.07 28.27 0.83
CA LYS A 323 -13.54 29.67 0.87
C LYS A 323 -14.97 29.83 0.37
N SER A 324 -15.34 29.14 -0.70
CA SER A 324 -16.70 29.18 -1.27
C SER A 324 -17.73 28.62 -0.29
N LEU A 325 -17.41 27.51 0.38
CA LEU A 325 -18.25 26.92 1.41
C LEU A 325 -18.35 27.84 2.63
N THR A 326 -17.23 28.37 3.13
CA THR A 326 -17.25 29.34 4.23
C THR A 326 -18.11 30.55 3.89
N SER A 327 -17.98 31.13 2.68
CA SER A 327 -18.80 32.27 2.28
C SER A 327 -20.27 31.92 2.13
N ARG A 328 -20.61 30.74 1.60
CA ARG A 328 -22.01 30.31 1.50
C ARG A 328 -22.60 30.15 2.90
N ILE A 329 -21.88 29.47 3.80
CA ILE A 329 -22.32 29.25 5.18
C ILE A 329 -22.42 30.58 5.94
N SER A 330 -21.50 31.53 5.74
CA SER A 330 -21.51 32.82 6.44
C SER A 330 -22.52 33.84 5.91
N VAL A 331 -22.85 33.81 4.62
CA VAL A 331 -23.91 34.67 4.06
C VAL A 331 -25.27 34.35 4.70
N HIS A 332 -25.47 33.11 5.15
CA HIS A 332 -26.66 32.72 5.91
C HIS A 332 -26.60 33.06 7.42
N THR A 333 -25.44 33.51 7.94
CA THR A 333 -25.28 34.01 9.33
C THR A 333 -25.43 35.53 9.48
N GLU A 334 -25.11 36.33 8.45
CA GLU A 334 -24.90 37.79 8.59
C GLU A 334 -26.06 38.68 8.09
N LEU A 335 -27.24 38.12 7.88
CA LEU A 335 -28.51 38.85 7.70
C LEU A 335 -29.55 38.26 8.65
#